data_AF-A0A7T7V2Z6-F1
#
_entry.id   AF-A0A7T7V2Z6-F1
#
_cell.length_a   1.000
_cell.length_b   1.000
_cell.length_c   1.000
_cell.angle_alpha   90.00
_cell.angle_beta   90.00
_cell.angle_gamma   90.00
#
_symmetry.space_group_name_H-M   'P 1'
#
loop_
_entity.id
_entity.type
_entity.pdbx_description
1 polymer ?
#
loop_
_entity_poly.entity_id
_entity_poly.type
_entity_poly.pdbx_seq_one_letter_code
_entity_poly.pdbx_strand_id
1 'polypeptide(L)'
;MAKESMKARERKREALVAKYAAKRQALKEAGDYEALQKLPKNASPVRLHNRCKLTGRPRGYMRTFGISRVTFREMANQGLIPGVKKASW
;
A
#
# COMPACT_ATOMS: atom_id res chain seq x y z
N MET A 1 -2.79 -15.09 8.73
CA MET A 1 -2.94 -14.31 7.47
C MET A 1 -4.03 -13.25 7.63
N ALA A 2 -4.08 -12.21 6.80
CA ALA A 2 -5.16 -11.22 6.88
C ALA A 2 -6.47 -11.75 6.27
N LYS A 3 -7.63 -11.28 6.77
CA LYS A 3 -8.94 -11.59 6.19
C LYS A 3 -9.01 -11.18 4.72
N GLU A 4 -9.59 -12.00 3.86
CA GLU A 4 -9.72 -11.71 2.42
C GLU A 4 -10.48 -10.41 2.16
N SER A 5 -11.53 -10.16 2.94
CA SER A 5 -12.28 -8.89 2.90
C SER A 5 -11.40 -7.66 3.15
N MET A 6 -10.34 -7.78 3.96
CA MET A 6 -9.41 -6.68 4.23
C MET A 6 -8.44 -6.45 3.07
N LYS A 7 -8.00 -7.53 2.39
CA LYS A 7 -7.18 -7.40 1.17
C LYS A 7 -8.00 -6.78 0.04
N ALA A 8 -9.23 -7.23 -0.17
CA ALA A 8 -10.15 -6.68 -1.15
C ALA A 8 -10.48 -5.20 -0.89
N ARG A 9 -10.60 -4.81 0.39
CA ARG A 9 -10.82 -3.41 0.78
C ARG A 9 -9.68 -2.48 0.36
N GLU A 10 -8.42 -2.88 0.54
CA GLU A 10 -7.28 -2.08 0.06
C GLU A 10 -7.23 -2.02 -1.47
N ARG A 11 -7.44 -3.16 -2.17
CA ARG A 11 -7.51 -3.16 -3.65
C ARG A 11 -8.58 -2.21 -4.18
N LYS A 12 -9.76 -2.18 -3.55
CA LYS A 12 -10.84 -1.23 -3.89
C LYS A 12 -10.42 0.23 -3.66
N ARG A 13 -9.65 0.51 -2.60
CA ARG A 13 -9.14 1.86 -2.32
C ARG A 13 -8.09 2.28 -3.33
N GLU A 14 -7.14 1.40 -3.67
CA GLU A 14 -6.11 1.66 -4.68
C GLU A 14 -6.73 2.02 -6.02
N ALA A 15 -7.70 1.22 -6.50
CA ALA A 15 -8.42 1.50 -7.73
C ALA A 15 -9.17 2.84 -7.70
N LEU A 16 -9.79 3.17 -6.56
CA LEU A 16 -10.53 4.41 -6.41
C LEU A 16 -9.59 5.63 -6.36
N VAL A 17 -8.47 5.55 -5.65
CA VAL A 17 -7.44 6.60 -5.63
C VAL A 17 -6.90 6.83 -7.05
N ALA A 18 -6.58 5.77 -7.79
CA ALA A 18 -6.12 5.88 -9.17
C ALA A 18 -7.16 6.57 -10.07
N LYS A 19 -8.44 6.18 -9.97
CA LYS A 19 -9.54 6.78 -10.75
C LYS A 19 -9.68 8.30 -10.53
N TYR A 20 -9.49 8.77 -9.30
CA TYR A 20 -9.72 10.18 -8.94
C TYR A 20 -8.43 11.01 -8.82
N ALA A 21 -7.26 10.45 -9.14
CA ALA A 21 -5.97 11.10 -8.95
C ALA A 21 -5.87 12.46 -9.66
N ALA A 22 -6.15 12.50 -10.97
CA ALA A 22 -6.10 13.72 -11.77
C ALA A 22 -7.13 14.77 -11.31
N LYS A 23 -8.39 14.35 -11.09
CA LYS A 23 -9.45 15.25 -10.61
C LYS A 23 -9.10 15.86 -9.25
N ARG A 24 -8.53 15.05 -8.34
CA ARG A 24 -8.13 15.51 -7.01
C ARG A 24 -6.96 16.49 -7.07
N GLN A 25 -6.02 16.27 -7.98
CA GLN A 25 -4.90 17.20 -8.19
C GLN A 25 -5.39 18.55 -8.70
N ALA A 26 -6.20 18.56 -9.75
CA ALA A 26 -6.78 19.80 -10.30
C ALA A 26 -7.60 20.58 -9.26
N LEU A 27 -8.42 19.90 -8.46
CA LEU A 27 -9.21 20.55 -7.40
C LEU A 27 -8.34 21.13 -6.27
N LYS A 28 -7.20 20.50 -5.98
CA LYS A 28 -6.25 21.04 -5.00
C LYS A 28 -5.52 22.27 -5.52
N GLU A 29 -5.12 22.25 -6.78
CA GLU A 29 -4.47 23.38 -7.45
C GLU A 29 -5.41 24.58 -7.58
N ALA A 30 -6.69 24.33 -7.85
CA ALA A 30 -7.74 25.35 -7.89
C ALA A 30 -8.15 25.90 -6.49
N GLY A 31 -7.74 25.25 -5.40
CA GLY A 31 -8.10 25.68 -4.04
C GLY A 31 -9.58 25.49 -3.67
N ASP A 32 -10.37 24.75 -4.48
CA ASP A 32 -11.78 24.49 -4.22
C ASP A 32 -11.96 23.32 -3.22
N TYR A 33 -11.97 23.67 -1.94
CA TYR A 33 -12.11 22.72 -0.85
C TYR A 33 -13.52 22.11 -0.75
N GLU A 34 -14.57 22.79 -1.19
CA GLU A 34 -15.93 22.25 -1.18
C GLU A 34 -16.08 21.12 -2.20
N ALA A 35 -15.61 21.34 -3.43
CA ALA A 35 -15.59 20.29 -4.44
C ALA A 35 -14.68 19.12 -4.03
N LEU A 36 -13.58 19.40 -3.35
CA LEU A 36 -12.68 18.36 -2.83
C LEU A 36 -13.35 17.47 -1.77
N GLN A 37 -14.22 18.04 -0.93
CA GLN A 37 -14.98 17.30 0.09
C GLN A 37 -16.09 16.43 -0.51
N LYS A 38 -16.67 16.83 -1.65
CA LYS A 38 -17.69 16.05 -2.38
C LYS A 38 -17.13 14.75 -2.99
N LEU A 39 -15.81 14.59 -3.12
CA LEU A 39 -15.22 13.35 -3.60
C LEU A 39 -15.44 12.19 -2.61
N PRO A 40 -15.50 10.93 -3.08
CA PRO A 40 -15.58 9.79 -2.18
C PRO A 40 -14.43 9.80 -1.17
N LYS A 41 -14.74 9.58 0.11
CA LYS A 41 -13.77 9.61 1.22
C LYS A 41 -12.55 8.70 1.00
N ASN A 42 -12.76 7.55 0.36
CA ASN A 42 -11.71 6.56 0.03
C ASN A 42 -10.84 6.94 -1.18
N ALA A 43 -11.15 8.03 -1.89
CA ALA A 43 -10.36 8.55 -3.00
C ALA A 43 -9.09 9.27 -2.51
N SER A 44 -9.02 9.56 -1.20
CA SER A 44 -7.85 10.21 -0.62
C SER A 44 -6.70 9.22 -0.48
N PRO A 45 -5.50 9.52 -1.02
CA PRO A 45 -4.33 8.65 -0.92
C PRO A 45 -3.87 8.45 0.54
N VAL A 46 -4.22 9.35 1.45
CA VAL A 46 -3.91 9.26 2.89
C VAL A 46 -4.52 8.01 3.54
N ARG A 47 -5.55 7.41 2.93
CA ARG A 47 -6.22 6.21 3.46
C ARG A 47 -5.60 4.89 3.01
N LEU A 48 -4.65 4.92 2.08
CA LEU A 48 -3.97 3.72 1.61
C LEU A 48 -3.06 3.20 2.73
N HIS A 49 -3.09 1.89 2.96
CA HIS A 49 -2.24 1.26 3.94
C HIS A 49 -1.40 0.17 3.29
N ASN A 50 -0.07 0.30 3.36
CA ASN A 50 0.85 -0.71 2.86
C ASN A 50 0.64 -2.03 3.58
N ARG A 51 0.41 -3.10 2.81
CA ARG A 51 0.26 -4.47 3.30
C ARG A 51 1.25 -5.37 2.58
N CYS A 52 1.67 -6.43 3.25
CA CYS A 52 2.44 -7.49 2.60
C CYS A 52 1.66 -8.02 1.38
N LYS A 53 2.27 -7.98 0.19
CA LYS A 53 1.61 -8.41 -1.06
C LYS A 53 1.18 -9.88 -1.04
N LEU A 54 1.91 -10.72 -0.29
CA LEU A 54 1.64 -12.16 -0.18
C LEU A 54 0.58 -12.46 0.89
N THR A 55 0.83 -12.03 2.13
CA THR A 55 0.01 -12.45 3.29
C THR A 55 -1.08 -11.44 3.70
N GLY A 56 -1.01 -10.21 3.19
CA GLY A 56 -1.88 -9.09 3.57
C GLY A 56 -1.61 -8.51 4.98
N ARG A 57 -0.52 -8.93 5.65
CA ARG A 57 -0.15 -8.45 6.98
C ARG A 57 0.07 -6.92 6.95
N PRO A 58 -0.59 -6.15 7.83
CA PRO A 58 -0.45 -4.69 7.84
C PRO A 58 0.83 -4.21 8.54
N ARG A 59 1.37 -4.97 9.50
CA ARG A 59 2.51 -4.53 10.32
C ARG A 59 3.85 -5.09 9.83
N GLY A 60 4.91 -4.29 10.02
CA GLY A 60 6.29 -4.66 9.68
C GLY A 60 6.49 -4.82 8.18
N TYR A 61 5.98 -3.86 7.40
CA TYR A 61 6.11 -3.80 5.95
C TYR A 61 7.44 -3.18 5.56
N MET A 62 8.20 -3.85 4.69
CA MET A 62 9.44 -3.33 4.13
C MET A 62 9.17 -2.79 2.73
N ARG A 63 9.32 -1.47 2.53
CA ARG A 63 8.96 -0.79 1.27
C ARG A 63 9.77 -1.31 0.07
N THR A 64 11.06 -1.53 0.24
CA THR A 64 11.96 -2.02 -0.81
C THR A 64 11.55 -3.38 -1.37
N PHE A 65 11.06 -4.28 -0.51
CA PHE A 65 10.70 -5.65 -0.89
C PHE A 65 9.19 -5.86 -1.07
N GLY A 66 8.36 -4.94 -0.58
CA GLY A 66 6.90 -5.04 -0.67
C GLY A 66 6.26 -6.16 0.19
N ILE A 67 7.01 -6.72 1.14
CA ILE A 67 6.59 -7.87 1.96
C ILE A 67 6.77 -7.59 3.47
N SER A 68 6.22 -8.47 4.29
CA SER A 68 6.36 -8.39 5.75
C SER A 68 7.71 -8.93 6.23
N ARG A 69 8.17 -8.48 7.40
CA ARG A 69 9.43 -8.95 8.02
C ARG A 69 9.56 -10.47 8.16
N VAL A 70 8.44 -11.19 8.35
CA VAL A 70 8.44 -12.66 8.53
C VAL A 70 8.69 -13.33 7.18
N THR A 71 7.91 -12.95 6.17
CA THR A 71 8.04 -13.45 4.79
C THR A 71 9.38 -13.08 4.19
N PHE A 72 9.90 -11.88 4.49
CA PHE A 72 11.24 -11.47 4.10
C PHE A 72 12.30 -12.41 4.66
N ARG A 73 12.25 -12.73 5.95
CA ARG A 73 13.21 -13.64 6.59
C ARG A 73 13.15 -15.03 5.97
N GLU A 74 11.96 -15.55 5.72
CA GLU A 74 11.75 -16.86 5.09
C GLU A 74 12.33 -16.91 3.68
N MET A 75 11.97 -15.94 2.83
CA MET A 75 12.47 -15.86 1.45
C MET A 75 13.97 -15.61 1.38
N ALA A 76 14.53 -14.79 2.28
CA ALA A 76 15.97 -14.55 2.36
C ALA A 76 16.73 -15.81 2.76
N ASN A 77 16.22 -16.59 3.72
CA ASN A 77 16.83 -17.87 4.12
C ASN A 77 16.76 -18.92 3.01
N GLN A 78 15.72 -18.88 2.18
CA GLN A 78 15.57 -19.76 1.00
C GLN A 78 16.36 -19.28 -0.22
N GLY A 79 17.00 -18.11 -0.17
CA GLY A 79 17.74 -17.54 -1.30
C GLY A 79 16.86 -17.00 -2.44
N LEU A 80 15.56 -16.79 -2.19
CA LEU A 80 14.62 -16.26 -3.20
C LEU A 80 14.75 -14.75 -3.44
N ILE A 81 15.52 -14.05 -2.59
CA ILE A 81 15.78 -12.61 -2.73
C ILE A 81 17.22 -12.41 -3.20
N PRO A 82 17.45 -11.98 -4.45
CA PRO A 82 18.80 -11.76 -4.97
C PRO A 82 19.58 -10.75 -4.13
N GLY A 83 20.86 -11.07 -3.85
CA GLY A 83 21.78 -10.17 -3.17
C GLY A 83 21.59 -10.02 -1.65
N VAL A 84 20.60 -10.69 -1.05
CA VAL A 84 20.41 -10.67 0.40
C VAL A 84 21.23 -11.78 1.05
N LYS A 85 22.16 -11.40 1.93
CA LYS A 85 22.92 -12.31 2.80
C LYS A 85 22.80 -11.86 4.25
N LYS A 86 23.05 -12.77 5.20
CA LYS A 86 23.25 -12.38 6.60
C LYS A 86 24.48 -11.48 6.67
N ALA A 87 24.28 -10.28 7.18
CA ALA A 87 25.36 -9.32 7.32
C ALA A 87 26.04 -9.50 8.68
N SER A 88 27.37 -9.46 8.68
CA SER A 88 28.24 -9.40 9.86
C SER A 88 29.27 -8.34 9.53
N TRP A 89 29.32 -7.30 10.35
CA TRP A 89 30.29 -6.21 10.27
C TRP A 89 30.81 -5.93 11.68
#